data_AF-A0A7S2C6U9-F1
#
_entry.id   AF-A0A7S2C6U9-F1
#
_cell.length_a   1.000
_cell.length_b   1.000
_cell.length_c   1.000
_cell.angle_alpha   90.00
_cell.angle_beta   90.00
_cell.angle_gamma   90.00
#
_symmetry.space_group_name_H-M   'P 1'
#
loop_
_entity.id
_entity.type
_entity.pdbx_description
1 polymer ?
#
loop_
_entity_poly.entity_id
_entity_poly.type
_entity_poly.pdbx_seq_one_letter_code
_entity_poly.pdbx_strand_id
1 'polypeptide(L)'
;GAGAGAGVGRSSKGMGQSEREVLHLEDGIKLDYSSPLARAKMLQCALAVGPLLESLINTLDGTLDGPLRLDMTGLDSVRASAIIAIRRCLDITTFQRSSSSQRSTAQGREGAGHGDERGRPGRDRDRSRYCGDDAARFATYGEGHCHTVTSVMTGFLYPFSELLGLDLQYREDTGGHHQWLDVVMRPSMAGLVVDLYRADGYAKAHKGHDGHHLLTTPTDEHYAGADASSSDYPCLKPRPLSGKPVVLSALEDGDVEDAPA
;
A
#
# COMPACT_ATOMS: atom_id res chain seq x y z
N GLY A 1 31.08 -62.93 -23.51
CA GLY A 1 31.18 -61.74 -24.37
C GLY A 1 30.08 -60.79 -23.98
N ALA A 2 30.46 -59.60 -23.48
CA ALA A 2 29.57 -58.61 -22.91
C ALA A 2 28.74 -57.90 -24.00
N GLY A 3 27.43 -57.76 -23.78
CA GLY A 3 26.52 -57.00 -24.63
C GLY A 3 26.46 -55.53 -24.19
N ALA A 4 26.70 -54.63 -25.13
CA ALA A 4 26.57 -53.19 -24.95
C ALA A 4 25.10 -52.76 -25.04
N GLY A 5 24.53 -52.32 -23.92
CA GLY A 5 23.24 -51.64 -23.86
C GLY A 5 23.44 -50.13 -23.92
N ALA A 6 23.07 -49.50 -25.04
CA ALA A 6 23.07 -48.06 -25.19
C ALA A 6 21.91 -47.45 -24.35
N GLY A 7 22.26 -46.80 -23.25
CA GLY A 7 21.33 -46.05 -22.43
C GLY A 7 20.89 -44.77 -23.13
N VAL A 8 19.61 -44.68 -23.47
CA VAL A 8 18.96 -43.45 -23.94
C VAL A 8 18.82 -42.50 -22.74
N GLY A 9 19.74 -41.54 -22.62
CA GLY A 9 19.64 -40.45 -21.68
C GLY A 9 18.44 -39.55 -22.02
N ARG A 10 17.34 -39.71 -21.30
CA ARG A 10 16.26 -38.72 -21.27
C ARG A 10 16.78 -37.47 -20.55
N SER A 11 17.30 -36.53 -21.33
CA SER A 11 17.51 -35.16 -20.86
C SER A 11 16.14 -34.56 -20.55
N SER A 12 15.80 -34.44 -19.27
CA SER A 12 14.63 -33.69 -18.81
C SER A 12 14.83 -32.23 -19.19
N LYS A 13 14.37 -31.87 -20.38
CA LYS A 13 14.22 -30.48 -20.83
C LYS A 13 13.36 -29.79 -19.79
N GLY A 14 13.99 -28.91 -19.00
CA GLY A 14 13.35 -28.19 -17.90
C GLY A 14 12.03 -27.60 -18.37
N MET A 15 10.96 -27.88 -17.63
CA MET A 15 9.72 -27.12 -17.73
C MET A 15 10.12 -25.65 -17.62
N GLY A 16 9.87 -24.89 -18.69
CA GLY A 16 10.26 -23.50 -18.79
C GLY A 16 9.87 -22.77 -17.51
N GLN A 17 10.87 -22.13 -16.89
CA GLN A 17 10.62 -21.14 -15.87
C GLN A 17 9.78 -20.07 -16.54
N SER A 18 8.46 -20.15 -16.37
CA SER A 18 7.57 -19.00 -16.54
C SER A 18 8.22 -17.89 -15.75
N GLU A 19 8.68 -16.83 -16.44
CA GLU A 19 9.15 -15.61 -15.80
C GLU A 19 8.11 -15.25 -14.73
N ARG A 20 8.55 -15.23 -13.47
CA ARG A 20 7.66 -14.85 -12.38
C ARG A 20 7.41 -13.36 -12.56
N GLU A 21 6.16 -12.96 -12.72
CA GLU A 21 5.83 -11.53 -12.72
C GLU A 21 5.88 -11.01 -11.27
N VAL A 22 6.90 -10.23 -10.96
CA VAL A 22 7.06 -9.57 -9.66
C VAL A 22 6.83 -8.08 -9.85
N LEU A 23 5.89 -7.51 -9.09
CA LEU A 23 5.69 -6.07 -9.06
C LEU A 23 6.72 -5.43 -8.13
N HIS A 24 7.57 -4.57 -8.68
CA HIS A 24 8.50 -3.74 -7.94
C HIS A 24 7.82 -2.43 -7.54
N LEU A 25 7.81 -2.16 -6.23
CA LEU A 25 7.20 -1.00 -5.60
C LEU A 25 8.31 -0.11 -5.04
N GLU A 26 7.93 1.09 -4.59
CA GLU A 26 8.86 2.01 -3.93
C GLU A 26 9.50 1.37 -2.68
N ASP A 27 10.67 1.89 -2.29
CA ASP A 27 11.45 1.41 -1.14
C ASP A 27 11.99 -0.03 -1.31
N GLY A 28 12.08 -0.50 -2.56
CA GLY A 28 12.56 -1.85 -2.89
C GLY A 28 11.59 -2.97 -2.52
N ILE A 29 10.35 -2.64 -2.16
CA ILE A 29 9.30 -3.60 -1.82
C ILE A 29 8.87 -4.36 -3.07
N LYS A 30 8.68 -5.67 -2.94
CA LYS A 30 8.33 -6.59 -4.04
C LYS A 30 7.04 -7.32 -3.72
N LEU A 31 6.19 -7.49 -4.74
CA LEU A 31 4.98 -8.28 -4.65
C LEU A 31 4.96 -9.33 -5.77
N ASP A 32 5.23 -10.59 -5.38
CA ASP A 32 5.06 -11.75 -6.25
C ASP A 32 3.61 -12.25 -6.17
N TYR A 33 2.81 -11.94 -7.18
CA TYR A 33 1.41 -12.39 -7.27
C TYR A 33 1.25 -13.90 -7.47
N SER A 34 2.31 -14.62 -7.84
CA SER A 34 2.29 -16.08 -7.93
C SER A 34 2.41 -16.74 -6.55
N SER A 35 2.93 -16.01 -5.54
CA SER A 35 3.09 -16.54 -4.19
C SER A 35 1.74 -16.93 -3.58
N PRO A 36 1.64 -18.06 -2.83
CA PRO A 36 0.40 -18.46 -2.17
C PRO A 36 -0.15 -17.37 -1.24
N LEU A 37 0.74 -16.63 -0.56
CA LEU A 37 0.37 -15.59 0.39
C LEU A 37 -0.23 -14.36 -0.31
N ALA A 38 0.39 -13.88 -1.39
CA ALA A 38 -0.16 -12.78 -2.18
C ALA A 38 -1.53 -13.15 -2.77
N ARG A 39 -1.67 -14.36 -3.31
CA ARG A 39 -2.96 -14.84 -3.85
C ARG A 39 -4.05 -14.91 -2.78
N ALA A 40 -3.72 -15.41 -1.59
CA ALA A 40 -4.66 -15.46 -0.48
C ALA A 40 -5.13 -14.05 -0.07
N LYS A 41 -4.21 -13.08 -0.02
CA LYS A 41 -4.55 -11.68 0.29
C LYS A 41 -5.31 -10.98 -0.83
N MET A 42 -4.94 -11.20 -2.09
CA MET A 42 -5.69 -10.71 -3.24
C MET A 42 -7.11 -11.26 -3.28
N LEU A 43 -7.31 -12.54 -2.94
CA LEU A 43 -8.63 -13.14 -2.82
C LEU A 43 -9.47 -12.49 -1.71
N GLN A 44 -8.87 -12.20 -0.55
CA GLN A 44 -9.55 -11.46 0.52
C GLN A 44 -10.00 -10.07 0.03
N CYS A 45 -9.12 -9.33 -0.66
CA CYS A 45 -9.46 -8.03 -1.26
C CYS A 45 -10.59 -8.16 -2.29
N ALA A 46 -10.51 -9.14 -3.19
CA ALA A 46 -11.52 -9.34 -4.23
C ALA A 46 -12.90 -9.67 -3.65
N LEU A 47 -12.97 -10.52 -2.63
CA LEU A 47 -14.21 -10.84 -1.91
C LEU A 47 -14.80 -9.63 -1.19
N ALA A 48 -13.96 -8.73 -0.66
CA ALA A 48 -14.40 -7.52 0.00
C ALA A 48 -14.89 -6.44 -0.99
N VAL A 49 -14.28 -6.36 -2.18
CA VAL A 49 -14.61 -5.39 -3.22
C VAL A 49 -15.82 -5.83 -4.07
N GLY A 50 -16.02 -7.14 -4.27
CA GLY A 50 -17.08 -7.69 -5.12
C GLY A 50 -18.47 -7.09 -4.88
N PRO A 51 -19.00 -7.08 -3.64
CA PRO A 51 -20.32 -6.50 -3.35
C PRO A 51 -20.44 -5.01 -3.66
N LEU A 52 -19.33 -4.26 -3.56
CA LEU A 52 -19.30 -2.82 -3.87
C LEU A 52 -19.43 -2.59 -5.38
N LEU A 53 -18.77 -3.44 -6.19
CA LEU A 53 -18.87 -3.41 -7.65
C LEU A 53 -20.26 -3.84 -8.13
N GLU A 54 -20.88 -4.84 -7.49
CA GLU A 54 -22.27 -5.21 -7.78
C GLU A 54 -23.23 -4.05 -7.50
N SER A 55 -23.04 -3.34 -6.38
CA SER A 55 -23.80 -2.12 -6.09
C SER A 55 -23.61 -1.05 -7.17
N LEU A 56 -22.41 -0.94 -7.75
CA LEU A 56 -22.14 -0.02 -8.85
C LEU A 56 -22.98 -0.36 -10.08
N ILE A 57 -22.96 -1.63 -10.49
CA ILE A 57 -23.71 -2.12 -11.66
C ILE A 57 -25.20 -1.83 -11.50
N ASN A 58 -25.74 -2.04 -10.30
CA ASN A 58 -27.14 -1.74 -10.00
C ASN A 58 -27.47 -0.24 -9.99
N THR A 59 -26.47 0.62 -9.74
CA THR A 59 -26.63 2.09 -9.72
C THR A 59 -26.54 2.68 -11.12
N LEU A 60 -25.92 1.98 -12.08
CA LEU A 60 -25.85 2.37 -13.49
C LEU A 60 -27.18 2.14 -14.23
N ASP A 61 -28.29 2.49 -13.56
CA ASP A 61 -29.70 2.24 -13.92
C ASP A 61 -30.09 2.95 -15.23
N GLY A 62 -29.57 2.40 -16.32
CA GLY A 62 -30.01 2.57 -17.68
C GLY A 62 -30.31 1.18 -18.20
N THR A 63 -31.53 0.97 -18.68
CA THR A 63 -31.79 -0.08 -19.68
C THR A 63 -30.66 -0.02 -20.71
N LEU A 64 -30.16 -1.16 -21.20
CA LEU A 64 -29.14 -1.23 -22.25
C LEU A 64 -29.43 -0.33 -23.47
N ASP A 65 -30.70 0.11 -23.61
CA ASP A 65 -31.23 0.94 -24.68
C ASP A 65 -31.38 2.45 -24.33
N GLY A 66 -31.01 2.89 -23.12
CA GLY A 66 -31.15 4.27 -22.64
C GLY A 66 -29.82 5.02 -22.49
N PRO A 67 -29.80 6.37 -22.48
CA PRO A 67 -28.58 7.13 -22.21
C PRO A 67 -28.12 6.86 -20.78
N LEU A 68 -26.93 6.27 -20.65
CA LEU A 68 -26.32 5.96 -19.36
C LEU A 68 -26.17 7.24 -18.53
N ARG A 69 -26.92 7.35 -17.43
CA ARG A 69 -26.75 8.43 -16.46
C ARG A 69 -25.85 7.94 -15.34
N LEU A 70 -24.57 8.31 -15.40
CA LEU A 70 -23.64 8.06 -14.31
C LEU A 70 -23.83 9.12 -13.22
N ASP A 71 -24.34 8.70 -12.06
CA ASP A 71 -24.17 9.48 -10.84
C ASP A 71 -22.71 9.41 -10.40
N MET A 72 -21.96 10.46 -10.73
CA MET A 72 -20.53 10.57 -10.42
C MET A 72 -20.26 10.55 -8.91
N THR A 73 -21.18 11.10 -8.10
CA THR A 73 -21.04 11.13 -6.65
C THR A 73 -21.16 9.73 -6.07
N GLY A 74 -22.20 8.98 -6.49
CA GLY A 74 -22.38 7.59 -6.09
C GLY A 74 -21.21 6.70 -6.52
N LEU A 75 -20.73 6.87 -7.76
CA LEU A 75 -19.57 6.15 -8.29
C LEU A 75 -18.30 6.40 -7.45
N ASP A 76 -18.00 7.66 -7.14
CA ASP A 76 -16.83 8.03 -6.33
C ASP A 76 -16.94 7.55 -4.88
N SER A 77 -18.16 7.51 -4.32
CA SER A 77 -18.42 6.93 -2.99
C SER A 77 -18.14 5.42 -2.96
N VAL A 78 -18.51 4.68 -4.01
CA VAL A 78 -18.23 3.23 -4.13
C VAL A 78 -16.72 2.98 -4.24
N ARG A 79 -16.00 3.80 -5.00
CA ARG A 79 -14.53 3.72 -5.13
C ARG A 79 -13.80 3.98 -3.82
N ALA A 80 -14.19 5.04 -3.11
CA ALA A 80 -13.70 5.33 -1.77
C ALA A 80 -13.93 4.13 -0.83
N SER A 81 -15.13 3.55 -0.88
CA SER A 81 -15.47 2.36 -0.10
C SER A 81 -14.61 1.15 -0.45
N ALA A 82 -14.25 0.96 -1.74
CA ALA A 82 -13.39 -0.12 -2.19
C ALA A 82 -11.95 0.03 -1.65
N ILE A 83 -11.42 1.26 -1.61
CA ILE A 83 -10.11 1.55 -1.01
C ILE A 83 -10.11 1.15 0.48
N ILE A 84 -11.16 1.53 1.22
CA ILE A 84 -11.32 1.18 2.64
C ILE A 84 -11.46 -0.34 2.82
N ALA A 85 -12.23 -1.00 1.96
CA ALA A 85 -12.41 -2.44 1.99
C ALA A 85 -11.08 -3.17 1.78
N ILE A 86 -10.27 -2.75 0.81
CA ILE A 86 -8.92 -3.28 0.57
C ILE A 86 -8.04 -3.05 1.79
N ARG A 87 -8.01 -1.83 2.35
CA ARG A 87 -7.22 -1.54 3.57
C ARG A 87 -7.54 -2.49 4.72
N ARG A 88 -8.83 -2.80 4.92
CA ARG A 88 -9.31 -3.70 5.98
C ARG A 88 -8.85 -5.15 5.79
N CYS A 89 -8.53 -5.55 4.57
CA CYS A 89 -7.94 -6.88 4.30
C CYS A 89 -6.44 -6.94 4.62
N LEU A 90 -5.77 -5.79 4.76
CA LEU A 90 -4.33 -5.72 5.01
C LEU A 90 -4.08 -5.52 6.52
N ASP A 91 -3.42 -6.48 7.16
CA ASP A 91 -2.97 -6.32 8.55
C ASP A 91 -1.55 -5.74 8.56
N ILE A 92 -1.48 -4.50 8.09
CA ILE A 92 -0.30 -3.64 8.15
C ILE A 92 -0.53 -2.50 9.12
N THR A 93 0.53 -2.09 9.82
CA THR A 93 0.54 -0.89 10.63
C THR A 93 1.80 -0.06 10.39
N THR A 94 1.70 1.23 10.67
CA THR A 94 2.81 2.17 10.59
C THR A 94 3.57 2.32 11.90
N PHE A 95 4.90 2.46 11.78
CA PHE A 95 5.75 2.97 12.86
C PHE A 95 5.37 4.40 13.20
N GLN A 96 4.46 4.57 14.17
CA GLN A 96 4.12 5.90 14.67
C GLN A 96 5.16 6.33 15.70
N ARG A 97 5.62 7.58 15.63
CA ARG A 97 6.41 8.16 16.73
C ARG A 97 5.51 8.24 17.95
N SER A 98 5.93 7.66 19.07
CA SER A 98 5.21 7.80 20.34
C SER A 98 5.07 9.29 20.67
N SER A 99 3.83 9.77 20.75
CA SER A 99 3.50 11.18 21.06
C SER A 99 4.04 11.66 22.42
N SER A 100 4.54 10.76 23.26
CA SER A 100 5.30 11.07 24.48
C SER A 100 6.59 11.85 24.22
N SER A 101 7.10 11.91 22.98
CA SER A 101 8.31 12.67 22.65
C SER A 101 8.11 14.19 22.53
N GLN A 102 6.88 14.71 22.55
CA GLN A 102 6.61 16.16 22.48
C GLN A 102 6.23 16.82 23.82
N ARG A 103 6.14 16.06 24.93
CA ARG A 103 5.88 16.60 26.28
C ARG A 103 6.98 16.28 27.30
N SER A 104 8.25 16.33 26.92
CA SER A 104 9.31 16.44 27.94
C SER A 104 9.44 17.88 28.43
N THR A 105 8.39 18.38 29.08
CA THR A 105 8.56 19.48 30.05
C THR A 105 9.27 18.89 31.25
N ALA A 106 10.50 19.36 31.47
CA ALA A 106 11.31 19.25 32.68
C ALA A 106 10.61 18.69 33.93
N GLN A 107 10.68 17.38 34.16
CA GLN A 107 10.86 16.78 35.50
C GLN A 107 11.08 15.27 35.36
N GLY A 108 12.23 14.83 35.85
CA GLY A 108 12.77 13.50 35.60
C GLY A 108 11.94 12.34 36.16
N ARG A 109 12.07 11.21 35.47
CA ARG A 109 12.08 9.91 36.12
C ARG A 109 12.87 8.93 35.28
N GLU A 110 13.90 8.38 35.91
CA GLU A 110 14.74 7.30 35.43
C GLU A 110 13.86 6.06 35.18
N GLY A 111 13.89 5.55 33.95
CA GLY A 111 13.07 4.41 33.52
C GLY A 111 13.52 3.90 32.16
N ALA A 112 14.48 2.97 32.21
CA ALA A 112 15.06 2.16 31.15
C ALA A 112 14.31 2.09 29.80
N GLY A 113 14.77 2.89 28.84
CA GLY A 113 14.67 2.59 27.43
C GLY A 113 15.97 3.05 26.79
N HIS A 114 16.59 2.21 25.95
CA HIS A 114 17.77 2.57 25.15
C HIS A 114 17.41 3.74 24.21
N GLY A 115 17.47 4.96 24.73
CA GLY A 115 17.54 6.17 23.91
C GLY A 115 18.84 6.17 23.12
N ASP A 116 18.83 6.79 21.95
CA ASP A 116 20.07 7.03 21.22
C ASP A 116 21.04 7.91 22.06
N GLU A 117 22.30 8.06 21.64
CA GLU A 117 23.28 8.92 22.32
C GLU A 117 22.83 10.38 22.50
N ARG A 118 21.72 10.78 21.87
CA ARG A 118 21.11 12.11 21.95
C ARG A 118 19.84 12.14 22.82
N GLY A 119 19.57 11.07 23.59
CA GLY A 119 18.45 11.00 24.52
C GLY A 119 17.08 11.00 23.85
N ARG A 120 17.00 10.70 22.55
CA ARG A 120 15.72 10.62 21.85
C ARG A 120 15.07 9.27 22.16
N PRO A 121 13.77 9.23 22.51
CA PRO A 121 13.06 7.97 22.63
C PRO A 121 13.22 7.20 21.32
N GLY A 122 13.77 6.00 21.40
CA GLY A 122 13.96 5.14 20.25
C GLY A 122 12.61 4.90 19.56
N ARG A 123 12.63 4.81 18.22
CA ARG A 123 11.48 4.26 17.49
C ARG A 123 11.40 2.80 17.90
N ASP A 124 10.46 2.45 18.77
CA ASP A 124 10.28 1.07 19.17
C ASP A 124 9.66 0.34 17.97
N ARG A 125 10.50 -0.38 17.25
CA ARG A 125 10.11 -1.16 16.08
C ARG A 125 9.79 -2.55 16.57
N ASP A 126 8.60 -3.06 16.28
CA ASP A 126 8.34 -4.47 16.51
C ASP A 126 9.12 -5.30 15.47
N ARG A 127 10.33 -5.72 15.86
CA ARG A 127 11.20 -6.53 15.00
C ARG A 127 10.55 -7.86 14.60
N SER A 128 9.56 -8.34 15.37
CA SER A 128 8.83 -9.57 15.01
C SER A 128 7.91 -9.38 13.80
N ARG A 129 7.60 -8.13 13.44
CA ARG A 129 6.74 -7.74 12.32
C ARG A 129 7.50 -7.22 11.10
N TYR A 130 8.83 -7.30 11.11
CA TYR A 130 9.65 -6.94 9.96
C TYR A 130 9.60 -8.04 8.90
N CYS A 131 9.24 -7.67 7.67
CA CYS A 131 8.99 -8.61 6.58
C CYS A 131 10.02 -8.55 5.44
N GLY A 132 11.12 -7.81 5.58
CA GLY A 132 12.11 -7.65 4.51
C GLY A 132 11.58 -6.78 3.38
N ASP A 133 11.63 -7.28 2.15
CA ASP A 133 11.08 -6.67 0.94
C ASP A 133 9.74 -7.32 0.49
N ASP A 134 9.21 -8.31 1.21
CA ASP A 134 8.02 -9.07 0.81
C ASP A 134 6.70 -8.36 1.19
N ALA A 135 6.04 -7.75 0.20
CA ALA A 135 4.79 -7.04 0.37
C ALA A 135 3.64 -7.93 0.88
N ALA A 136 3.61 -9.20 0.49
CA ALA A 136 2.55 -10.12 0.90
C ALA A 136 2.67 -10.47 2.39
N ARG A 137 3.91 -10.65 2.88
CA ARG A 137 4.17 -10.78 4.32
C ARG A 137 3.77 -9.53 5.06
N PHE A 138 4.14 -8.34 4.57
CA PHE A 138 3.69 -7.10 5.19
C PHE A 138 2.17 -7.06 5.29
N ALA A 139 1.43 -7.31 4.21
CA ALA A 139 -0.04 -7.32 4.19
C ALA A 139 -0.71 -8.27 5.21
N THR A 140 0.02 -9.22 5.79
CA THR A 140 -0.55 -10.24 6.68
C THR A 140 -0.34 -9.97 8.16
N TYR A 141 0.77 -9.33 8.53
CA TYR A 141 1.09 -9.00 9.92
C TYR A 141 2.27 -8.01 10.02
N GLY A 142 2.46 -7.16 9.02
CA GLY A 142 3.66 -6.34 8.89
C GLY A 142 3.62 -5.03 9.64
N GLU A 143 4.80 -4.51 9.98
CA GLU A 143 4.98 -3.14 10.44
C GLU A 143 6.05 -2.42 9.61
N GLY A 144 5.69 -1.26 9.07
CA GLY A 144 6.54 -0.51 8.13
C GLY A 144 6.57 1.00 8.40
N HIS A 145 7.51 1.70 7.76
CA HIS A 145 7.43 3.16 7.71
C HIS A 145 6.34 3.56 6.70
N CYS A 146 6.01 4.84 6.65
CA CYS A 146 5.05 5.37 5.69
C CYS A 146 5.31 4.93 4.25
N HIS A 147 6.57 4.91 3.79
CA HIS A 147 6.91 4.51 2.42
C HIS A 147 6.56 3.03 2.20
N THR A 148 6.98 2.16 3.13
CA THR A 148 6.69 0.73 3.12
C THR A 148 5.20 0.43 3.07
N VAL A 149 4.40 1.02 3.97
CA VAL A 149 2.95 0.71 4.01
C VAL A 149 2.21 1.27 2.80
N THR A 150 2.66 2.41 2.27
CA THR A 150 2.11 3.00 1.04
C THR A 150 2.44 2.12 -0.17
N SER A 151 3.66 1.58 -0.24
CA SER A 151 4.04 0.58 -1.25
C SER A 151 3.16 -0.66 -1.19
N VAL A 152 2.99 -1.24 0.01
CA VAL A 152 2.14 -2.43 0.20
C VAL A 152 0.69 -2.14 -0.19
N MET A 153 0.11 -1.02 0.27
CA MET A 153 -1.25 -0.62 -0.12
C MET A 153 -1.38 -0.48 -1.63
N THR A 154 -0.38 0.12 -2.29
CA THR A 154 -0.35 0.28 -3.75
C THR A 154 -0.35 -1.07 -4.46
N GLY A 155 0.46 -2.03 -4.00
CA GLY A 155 0.48 -3.38 -4.55
C GLY A 155 -0.87 -4.09 -4.49
N PHE A 156 -1.66 -3.88 -3.43
CA PHE A 156 -3.00 -4.50 -3.34
C PHE A 156 -4.12 -3.67 -3.98
N LEU A 157 -3.93 -2.37 -4.20
CA LEU A 157 -4.85 -1.53 -4.97
C LEU A 157 -4.68 -1.67 -6.48
N TYR A 158 -3.44 -1.82 -6.94
CA TYR A 158 -3.08 -1.76 -8.35
C TYR A 158 -3.87 -2.74 -9.24
N PRO A 159 -4.11 -4.02 -8.86
CA PRO A 159 -4.90 -4.92 -9.69
C PRO A 159 -6.37 -4.51 -9.87
N PHE A 160 -6.90 -3.63 -9.01
CA PHE A 160 -8.26 -3.11 -9.10
C PHE A 160 -8.31 -1.72 -9.74
N SER A 161 -7.17 -1.10 -10.05
CA SER A 161 -7.11 0.31 -10.47
C SER A 161 -7.88 0.54 -11.78
N GLU A 162 -7.65 -0.29 -12.80
CA GLU A 162 -8.37 -0.16 -14.07
C GLU A 162 -9.87 -0.41 -13.93
N LEU A 163 -10.25 -1.44 -13.16
CA LEU A 163 -11.65 -1.79 -12.92
C LEU A 163 -12.41 -0.69 -12.17
N LEU A 164 -11.77 -0.11 -11.17
CA LEU A 164 -12.33 0.97 -10.37
C LEU A 164 -12.16 2.34 -11.04
N GLY A 165 -11.33 2.47 -12.07
CA GLY A 165 -10.98 3.75 -12.69
C GLY A 165 -10.16 4.64 -11.76
N LEU A 166 -9.13 4.09 -11.13
CA LEU A 166 -8.23 4.78 -10.21
C LEU A 166 -6.86 5.00 -10.87
N ASP A 167 -6.40 6.24 -10.91
CA ASP A 167 -5.01 6.56 -11.23
C ASP A 167 -4.25 6.74 -9.90
N LEU A 168 -3.22 5.91 -9.69
CA LEU A 168 -2.45 5.85 -8.44
C LEU A 168 -1.14 6.63 -8.58
N GLN A 169 -0.85 7.54 -7.65
CA GLN A 169 0.37 8.35 -7.67
C GLN A 169 1.00 8.46 -6.29
N TYR A 170 2.27 8.03 -6.17
CA TYR A 170 3.04 8.28 -4.95
C TYR A 170 3.30 9.77 -4.76
N ARG A 171 3.10 10.22 -3.54
CA ARG A 171 3.41 11.56 -3.08
C ARG A 171 4.33 11.53 -1.89
N GLU A 172 5.17 12.53 -1.80
CA GLU A 172 5.98 12.80 -0.63
C GLU A 172 5.89 14.26 -0.23
N ASP A 173 6.22 14.52 1.04
CA ASP A 173 6.40 15.88 1.51
C ASP A 173 7.66 16.50 0.87
N THR A 174 7.81 17.82 1.01
CA THR A 174 8.96 18.55 0.46
C THR A 174 10.30 18.09 1.03
N GLY A 175 10.31 17.46 2.20
CA GLY A 175 11.50 16.97 2.90
C GLY A 175 11.84 15.52 2.59
N GLY A 176 11.00 14.79 1.85
CA GLY A 176 11.10 13.34 1.66
C GLY A 176 10.99 12.56 2.98
N HIS A 177 10.25 13.07 3.97
CA HIS A 177 10.16 12.46 5.31
C HIS A 177 8.95 11.55 5.51
N HIS A 178 7.87 11.78 4.76
CA HIS A 178 6.74 10.89 4.75
C HIS A 178 6.10 10.85 3.34
N GLN A 179 5.57 9.69 2.98
CA GLN A 179 5.04 9.31 1.67
C GLN A 179 3.64 8.71 1.83
N TRP A 180 2.74 9.10 0.92
CA TRP A 180 1.37 8.60 0.82
C TRP A 180 1.00 8.35 -0.64
N LEU A 181 -0.25 7.92 -0.86
CA LEU A 181 -0.79 7.69 -2.19
C LEU A 181 -1.90 8.70 -2.50
N ASP A 182 -1.73 9.46 -3.57
CA ASP A 182 -2.83 10.20 -4.20
C ASP A 182 -3.56 9.27 -5.16
N VAL A 183 -4.88 9.30 -5.12
CA VAL A 183 -5.76 8.51 -5.98
C VAL A 183 -6.68 9.44 -6.73
N VAL A 184 -6.62 9.44 -8.06
CA VAL A 184 -7.53 10.19 -8.92
C VAL A 184 -8.57 9.24 -9.51
N MET A 185 -9.85 9.58 -9.36
CA MET A 185 -10.98 8.76 -9.80
C MET A 185 -11.48 9.24 -11.16
N ARG A 186 -11.41 8.38 -12.18
CA ARG A 186 -11.89 8.68 -13.55
C ARG A 186 -13.36 8.28 -13.69
N PRO A 187 -14.26 9.02 -14.36
CA PRO A 187 -13.99 10.24 -15.11
C PRO A 187 -14.21 11.55 -14.33
N SER A 188 -14.59 11.52 -13.04
CA SER A 188 -14.83 12.76 -12.27
C SER A 188 -13.57 13.60 -12.11
N MET A 189 -12.41 12.94 -12.18
CA MET A 189 -11.10 13.49 -11.85
C MET A 189 -11.02 13.95 -10.39
N ALA A 190 -11.92 13.47 -9.53
CA ALA A 190 -11.88 13.73 -8.10
C ALA A 190 -10.65 13.05 -7.48
N GLY A 191 -9.92 13.78 -6.65
CA GLY A 191 -8.73 13.30 -5.96
C GLY A 191 -9.03 12.92 -4.51
N LEU A 192 -8.48 11.79 -4.06
CA LEU A 192 -8.48 11.33 -2.69
C LEU A 192 -7.05 11.12 -2.20
N VAL A 193 -6.82 11.33 -0.91
CA VAL A 193 -5.54 11.01 -0.25
C VAL A 193 -5.68 9.73 0.56
N VAL A 194 -4.84 8.74 0.25
CA VAL A 194 -4.70 7.48 0.98
C VAL A 194 -3.42 7.54 1.82
N ASP A 195 -3.53 8.10 3.03
CA ASP A 195 -2.43 8.21 4.00
C ASP A 195 -2.62 7.26 5.20
N LEU A 196 -1.98 6.08 5.12
CA LEU A 196 -2.05 5.07 6.17
C LEU A 196 -1.39 5.53 7.47
N TYR A 197 -0.36 6.37 7.39
CA TYR A 197 0.31 6.89 8.57
C TYR A 197 -0.64 7.81 9.35
N ARG A 198 -1.35 8.70 8.65
CA ARG A 198 -2.34 9.57 9.30
C ARG A 198 -3.53 8.77 9.86
N ALA A 199 -4.04 7.79 9.11
CA ALA A 199 -5.14 6.95 9.57
C ALA A 199 -4.78 6.17 10.85
N ASP A 200 -3.62 5.50 10.88
CA ASP A 200 -3.15 4.75 12.05
C ASP A 200 -2.87 5.68 13.24
N GLY A 201 -2.28 6.86 13.00
CA GLY A 201 -2.03 7.87 14.03
C GLY A 201 -3.33 8.36 14.68
N TYR A 202 -4.37 8.60 13.86
CA TYR A 202 -5.68 8.98 14.35
C TYR A 202 -6.32 7.86 15.20
N ALA A 203 -6.28 6.61 14.73
CA ALA A 203 -6.82 5.45 15.44
C ALA A 203 -6.14 5.26 16.81
N LYS A 204 -4.82 5.48 16.89
CA LYS A 204 -4.07 5.42 18.16
C LYS A 204 -4.48 6.55 19.13
N ALA A 205 -4.76 7.75 18.62
CA ALA A 205 -5.16 8.90 19.43
C ALA A 205 -6.64 8.81 19.90
N HIS A 206 -7.51 8.17 19.12
CA HIS A 206 -8.95 8.13 19.36
C HIS A 206 -9.44 6.69 19.54
N LYS A 207 -9.43 6.21 20.78
CA LYS A 207 -9.90 4.85 21.11
C LYS A 207 -11.30 4.60 20.54
N GLY A 208 -11.45 3.49 19.82
CA GLY A 208 -12.72 3.09 19.19
C GLY A 208 -12.91 3.61 17.76
N HIS A 209 -11.97 4.38 17.22
CA HIS A 209 -11.97 4.80 15.83
C HIS A 209 -10.89 4.06 15.03
N ASP A 210 -11.22 3.65 13.80
CA ASP A 210 -10.31 2.95 12.89
C ASP A 210 -9.49 3.90 12.00
N GLY A 211 -9.81 5.20 12.00
CA GLY A 211 -9.13 6.21 11.18
C GLY A 211 -9.39 6.07 9.67
N HIS A 212 -10.22 5.11 9.23
CA HIS A 212 -10.39 4.81 7.81
C HIS A 212 -11.04 5.94 7.01
N HIS A 213 -11.83 6.79 7.64
CA HIS A 213 -12.39 7.99 7.01
C HIS A 213 -11.32 8.97 6.51
N LEU A 214 -10.08 8.87 7.01
CA LEU A 214 -8.94 9.68 6.58
C LEU A 214 -8.24 9.14 5.33
N LEU A 215 -8.56 7.91 4.91
CA LEU A 215 -7.99 7.28 3.71
C LEU A 215 -8.69 7.71 2.42
N THR A 216 -9.80 8.43 2.54
CA THR A 216 -10.62 8.87 1.42
C THR A 216 -11.03 10.34 1.61
N THR A 217 -10.17 11.12 2.28
CA THR A 217 -10.36 12.56 2.37
C THR A 217 -10.06 13.18 1.00
N PRO A 218 -10.91 14.07 0.48
CA PRO A 218 -10.62 14.84 -0.72
C PRO A 218 -9.26 15.53 -0.62
N THR A 219 -8.52 15.54 -1.73
CA THR A 219 -7.15 16.08 -1.76
C THR A 219 -7.08 17.54 -1.32
N ASP A 220 -8.04 18.36 -1.74
CA ASP A 220 -8.16 19.77 -1.37
C ASP A 220 -8.43 19.95 0.14
N GLU A 221 -9.33 19.14 0.71
CA GLU A 221 -9.59 19.13 2.15
C GLU A 221 -8.39 18.62 2.95
N HIS A 222 -7.67 17.62 2.43
CA HIS A 222 -6.53 17.04 3.13
C HIS A 222 -5.39 18.05 3.31
N TYR A 223 -5.19 18.94 2.34
CA TYR A 223 -4.18 20.00 2.39
C TYR A 223 -4.72 21.35 2.89
N ALA A 224 -6.03 21.51 3.05
CA ALA A 224 -6.63 22.73 3.57
C ALA A 224 -6.23 22.94 5.04
N GLY A 225 -5.34 23.91 5.27
CA GLY A 225 -4.90 24.31 6.62
C GLY A 225 -3.45 23.95 6.97
N ALA A 226 -2.70 23.35 6.05
CA ALA A 226 -1.26 23.21 6.24
C ALA A 226 -0.54 24.52 5.97
N ASP A 227 0.16 25.05 6.97
CA ASP A 227 1.04 26.18 6.78
C ASP A 227 2.35 25.70 6.11
N ALA A 228 2.90 26.49 5.19
CA ALA A 228 4.17 26.16 4.53
C ALA A 228 5.38 26.18 5.50
N SER A 229 5.14 26.51 6.78
CA SER A 229 6.15 26.85 7.78
C SER A 229 6.51 25.73 8.74
N SER A 230 5.70 24.67 8.83
CA SER A 230 6.05 23.54 9.69
C SER A 230 6.75 22.46 8.87
N SER A 231 7.80 21.86 9.45
CA SER A 231 8.29 20.55 9.03
C SER A 231 7.25 19.43 9.26
N ASP A 232 6.03 19.82 9.62
CA ASP A 232 4.94 18.98 10.01
C ASP A 232 3.94 18.93 8.87
N TYR A 233 3.40 17.73 8.73
CA TYR A 233 2.53 17.29 7.69
C TYR A 233 1.22 18.09 7.55
N PRO A 234 0.59 18.13 6.37
CA PRO A 234 1.09 17.83 5.00
C PRO A 234 1.56 19.07 4.24
N CYS A 235 2.52 19.00 3.32
CA CYS A 235 3.01 20.20 2.61
C CYS A 235 2.01 20.75 1.57
N LEU A 236 1.97 22.08 1.36
CA LEU A 236 1.12 22.75 0.35
C LEU A 236 1.38 22.35 -1.12
N LYS A 237 2.52 21.71 -1.41
CA LYS A 237 2.91 21.29 -2.76
C LYS A 237 3.58 19.91 -2.71
N PRO A 238 2.80 18.84 -2.57
CA PRO A 238 3.37 17.50 -2.51
C PRO A 238 4.07 17.17 -3.81
N ARG A 239 5.24 16.53 -3.71
CA ARG A 239 6.02 16.17 -4.88
C ARG A 239 5.59 14.79 -5.37
N PRO A 240 5.35 14.59 -6.67
CA PRO A 240 5.26 13.25 -7.22
C PRO A 240 6.62 12.56 -7.06
N LEU A 241 6.65 11.41 -6.39
CA LEU A 241 7.91 10.68 -6.12
C LEU A 241 8.54 10.16 -7.41
N SER A 242 7.70 9.78 -8.38
CA SER A 242 8.10 9.44 -9.73
C SER A 242 7.19 10.16 -10.73
N GLY A 243 7.77 10.68 -11.82
CA GLY A 243 7.00 11.25 -12.93
C GLY A 243 6.26 10.18 -13.76
N LYS A 244 6.28 8.92 -13.32
CA LYS A 244 5.70 7.77 -14.00
C LYS A 244 4.60 7.17 -13.11
N PRO A 245 3.44 6.78 -13.66
CA PRO A 245 2.47 5.99 -12.91
C PRO A 245 3.10 4.66 -12.47
N VAL A 246 2.52 3.99 -11.48
CA VAL A 246 2.94 2.64 -11.07
C VAL A 246 2.87 1.72 -12.30
N VAL A 247 3.99 1.14 -12.72
CA VAL A 247 4.06 0.24 -13.89
C VAL A 247 4.60 -1.12 -13.46
N LEU A 248 3.99 -2.20 -13.96
CA LEU A 248 4.57 -3.54 -13.92
C LEU A 248 5.80 -3.58 -14.83
N SER A 249 6.98 -3.88 -14.28
CA SER A 249 8.17 -4.24 -15.05
C SER A 249 8.33 -5.75 -15.05
N ALA A 250 8.66 -6.33 -16.22
CA ALA A 250 9.14 -7.71 -16.29
C ALA A 250 10.47 -7.83 -15.53
N LEU A 251 10.70 -8.98 -14.87
CA LEU A 251 11.95 -9.27 -14.18
C LEU A 251 13.08 -9.39 -15.19
N GLU A 252 14.14 -8.60 -15.05
CA GLU A 252 15.38 -8.85 -15.79
C GLU A 252 16.15 -9.98 -15.08
N ASP A 253 16.78 -10.88 -15.85
CA ASP A 253 17.48 -12.08 -15.35
C ASP A 253 18.58 -11.82 -14.28
N GLY A 254 18.91 -10.54 -14.00
CA GLY A 254 19.93 -10.13 -13.03
C GLY A 254 19.41 -9.77 -11.63
N ASP A 255 18.09 -9.66 -11.42
CA ASP A 255 17.52 -9.11 -10.18
C ASP A 255 17.22 -10.15 -9.08
N VAL A 256 17.45 -11.43 -9.35
CA VAL A 256 17.32 -12.51 -8.37
C VAL A 256 18.68 -12.74 -7.72
N GLU A 257 19.03 -11.94 -6.72
CA GLU A 257 20.08 -12.37 -5.78
C GLU A 257 19.59 -13.61 -5.03
N ASP A 258 20.39 -14.68 -5.08
CA ASP A 258 20.11 -15.99 -4.47
C ASP A 258 19.68 -15.83 -3.00
N ALA A 259 18.37 -15.90 -2.76
CA ALA A 259 17.86 -16.03 -1.41
C ALA A 259 18.33 -17.39 -0.84
N PRO A 260 18.93 -17.43 0.36
CA PRO A 260 19.34 -18.69 0.96
C PRO A 260 18.11 -19.59 1.15
N ALA A 261 18.24 -20.82 0.64
CA ALA A 261 17.22 -21.88 0.67
C ALA A 261 16.86 -22.33 2.10
#